data_AF-A0A644VNU0-F1
#
_entry.id   AF-A0A644VNU0-F1
#
_cell.length_a   1.000
_cell.length_b   1.000
_cell.length_c   1.000
_cell.angle_alpha   90.00
_cell.angle_beta   90.00
_cell.angle_gamma   90.00
#
_symmetry.space_group_name_H-M   'P 1'
#
loop_
_entity.id
_entity.type
_entity.pdbx_description
1 polymer ?
#
loop_
_entity_poly.entity_id
_entity_poly.type
_entity_poly.pdbx_seq_one_letter_code
_entity_poly.pdbx_strand_id
1 'polypeptide(L)' 'MGRPPLNAKPTVVRLTAEIRQRIEALVGSNRMAAFIREAVENELKRREDEKGSKGRDLE' A
#
# COMPACT_ATOMS: atom_id res chain seq x y z
N MET A 1 25.94 -2.24 -5.53
CA MET A 1 25.38 -1.02 -4.91
C MET A 1 24.03 -1.38 -4.32
N GLY A 2 23.95 -1.50 -2.99
CA GLY A 2 22.78 -2.02 -2.29
C GLY A 2 21.64 -1.00 -2.25
N ARG A 3 20.40 -1.46 -2.45
CA ARG A 3 19.20 -0.66 -2.25
C ARG A 3 19.26 -0.07 -0.82
N PRO A 4 19.08 1.25 -0.63
CA PRO A 4 19.07 1.87 0.69
C PRO A 4 18.16 1.08 1.64
N PRO A 5 18.59 0.85 2.90
CA PRO A 5 17.77 0.13 3.86
C PRO A 5 16.44 0.85 4.01
N LEU A 6 15.36 0.13 3.72
CA LEU A 6 14.02 0.62 4.04
C LEU A 6 13.87 0.46 5.54
N ASN A 7 13.57 1.55 6.26
CA ASN A 7 13.18 1.53 7.68
C ASN A 7 11.77 0.91 7.85
N ALA A 8 11.55 -0.24 7.22
CA ALA A 8 10.27 -0.93 7.14
C ALA A 8 10.42 -2.35 7.70
N LYS A 9 9.45 -2.78 8.49
CA LYS A 9 9.37 -4.16 8.98
C LYS A 9 8.73 -5.05 7.91
N PRO A 10 9.28 -6.23 7.60
CA PRO A 10 8.68 -7.13 6.63
C PRO A 10 7.33 -7.65 7.14
N THR A 11 6.33 -7.65 6.25
CA THR A 11 4.99 -8.18 6.53
C THR A 11 4.60 -9.11 5.38
N VAL A 12 4.25 -10.36 5.70
CA VAL A 12 3.86 -11.35 4.70
C VAL A 12 2.35 -11.31 4.52
N VAL A 13 1.91 -11.03 3.29
CA VAL A 13 0.49 -11.06 2.90
C VAL A 13 0.28 -12.10 1.81
N ARG A 14 -0.81 -12.85 1.89
CA ARG A 14 -1.17 -13.84 0.87
C ARG A 14 -2.11 -13.20 -0.14
N LEU A 15 -1.68 -13.17 -1.40
CA LEU A 15 -2.49 -12.74 -2.54
C LEU A 15 -2.72 -13.94 -3.45
N THR A 16 -3.89 -14.01 -4.08
CA THR A 16 -4.17 -15.04 -5.09
C THR A 16 -3.28 -14.85 -6.32
N ALA A 17 -3.07 -15.92 -7.09
CA ALA A 17 -2.26 -15.86 -8.31
C ALA A 17 -2.81 -14.82 -9.31
N GLU A 18 -4.13 -14.75 -9.45
CA GLU A 18 -4.81 -13.78 -10.31
C GLU A 18 -4.50 -12.32 -9.93
N ILE A 19 -4.58 -11.98 -8.63
CA ILE A 19 -4.28 -10.63 -8.16
C ILE A 19 -2.81 -10.29 -8.43
N ARG A 20 -1.91 -11.23 -8.18
CA ARG A 20 -0.47 -11.02 -8.45
C ARG A 20 -0.22 -10.75 -9.93
N GLN A 21 -0.81 -11.54 -10.82
CA GLN A 21 -0.70 -11.35 -12.27
C GLN A 21 -1.23 -9.98 -12.70
N ARG A 22 -2.37 -9.55 -12.16
CA ARG A 22 -2.94 -8.23 -12.46
C ARG A 22 -2.01 -7.09 -12.04
N ILE A 23 -1.38 -7.18 -10.88
CA ILE A 23 -0.41 -6.18 -10.43
C ILE A 23 0.84 -6.21 -11.31
N GLU A 24 1.39 -7.38 -11.59
CA GLU A 24 2.58 -7.52 -12.45
C GLU A 24 2.34 -6.99 -13.86
N ALA A 25 1.15 -7.19 -14.43
CA ALA A 25 0.78 -6.63 -15.73
C ALA A 25 0.71 -5.10 -15.73
N LEU A 26 0.35 -4.48 -14.60
CA LEU A 26 0.23 -3.02 -14.48
C LEU A 26 1.56 -2.33 -14.20
N VAL A 27 2.39 -2.89 -13.32
CA VAL A 27 3.60 -2.20 -12.82
C VAL A 27 4.91 -2.90 -13.19
N GLY A 28 4.85 -4.11 -13.74
CA GLY A 28 6.00 -4.96 -14.02
C GLY A 28 6.48 -5.77 -12.80
N SER A 29 7.22 -6.85 -13.07
CA SER A 29 7.57 -7.89 -12.09
C SER A 29 8.42 -7.40 -10.90
N ASN A 30 9.12 -6.27 -11.02
CA ASN A 30 10.00 -5.72 -9.97
C ASN A 30 9.36 -4.59 -9.14
N ARG A 31 8.09 -4.27 -9.40
CA ARG A 31 7.41 -3.12 -8.77
C ARG A 31 6.27 -3.50 -7.83
N MET A 32 5.98 -4.80 -7.68
CA MET A 32 4.96 -5.34 -6.75
C MET A 32 5.02 -4.72 -5.35
N ALA A 33 6.21 -4.74 -4.73
CA ALA A 33 6.35 -4.22 -3.36
C ALA A 33 6.16 -2.70 -3.26
N ALA A 34 6.48 -1.94 -4.31
CA ALA A 34 6.23 -0.50 -4.35
C ALA A 34 4.74 -0.23 -4.49
N PHE A 35 4.08 -0.93 -5.43
CA PHE A 35 2.64 -0.85 -5.64
C PHE A 35 1.84 -1.15 -4.37
N ILE A 36 2.18 -2.24 -3.66
CA ILE A 36 1.48 -2.60 -2.42
C ILE A 36 1.67 -1.53 -1.34
N ARG A 37 2.88 -0.97 -1.18
CA ARG A 37 3.12 0.09 -0.19
C ARG A 37 2.32 1.35 -0.51
N GLU A 38 2.39 1.82 -1.75
CA GLU A 38 1.66 3.00 -2.20
C GLU A 38 0.15 2.81 -2.04
N ALA A 39 -0.38 1.63 -2.38
CA ALA A 39 -1.80 1.31 -2.18
C ALA A 39 -2.21 1.36 -0.71
N VAL A 40 -1.38 0.84 0.19
CA VAL A 40 -1.63 0.87 1.64
C VAL A 40 -1.56 2.30 2.18
N GLU A 41 -0.56 3.09 1.80
CA GLU A 41 -0.42 4.50 2.21
C GLU A 41 -1.62 5.34 1.77
N ASN A 42 -2.08 5.16 0.52
CA ASN A 42 -3.25 5.85 -0.01
C ASN A 42 -4.55 5.46 0.72
N GLU A 43 -4.74 4.18 1.02
CA GLU A 43 -5.92 3.70 1.75
C GLU A 43 -5.91 4.16 3.21
N LEU A 44 -4.75 4.19 3.87
CA LEU A 44 -4.60 4.74 5.22
C LEU A 44 -4.99 6.21 5.23
N LYS A 45 -4.39 7.01 4.34
CA LYS A 45 -4.69 8.44 4.23
C LYS A 45 -6.19 8.69 4.03
N ARG A 46 -6.84 7.95 3.10
CA ARG A 46 -8.29 8.09 2.87
C ARG A 46 -9.11 7.84 4.14
N ARG A 47 -8.79 6.77 4.88
CA ARG A 47 -9.52 6.42 6.11
C ARG A 47 -9.24 7.38 7.26
N GLU A 48 -8.03 7.91 7.34
CA GLU A 48 -7.64 8.91 8.33
C GLU A 48 -8.36 10.24 8.06
N ASP A 49 -8.44 10.65 6.79
CA ASP A 49 -9.20 11.83 6.37
C ASP A 49 -10.71 11.67 6.63
N GLU A 50 -11.28 10.48 6.37
CA GLU A 50 -12.68 10.14 6.70
C GLU A 50 -12.95 10.16 8.21
N LYS A 51 -12.00 9.73 9.05
CA LYS A 51 -12.13 9.79 10.51
C LYS A 51 -11.95 11.20 11.06
N GLY A 52 -11.01 11.96 10.51
CA GLY A 52 -10.72 13.35 10.91
C GLY A 52 -11.76 14.37 10.41
N SER A 53 -12.54 14.03 9.39
CA SER A 53 -13.73 14.79 8.98
C SER A 53 -14.92 14.48 9.89
N LYS A 54 -15.20 13.20 10.18
CA LYS A 54 -16.29 12.80 11.09
C LYS A 54 -16.15 13.31 12.54
N GLY A 55 -14.95 13.72 12.96
CA GLY A 55 -14.72 14.32 14.27
C GLY A 55 -14.97 15.83 14.35
N ARG A 56 -15.10 16.54 13.22
CA ARG A 56 -15.25 18.02 13.19
C ARG A 56 -16.69 18.50 12.99
N ASP A 57 -17.60 17.63 12.60
CA ASP A 57 -19.03 17.96 12.41
C ASP A 57 -19.89 17.67 13.65
N LEU A 58 -19.28 17.27 14.77
CA LEU A 58 -19.94 16.87 16.02
C LEU A 58 -19.57 17.74 17.24
N GLU A 59 -18.88 18.87 17.04
CA GLU A 59 -18.53 19.83 18.10
C GLU A 59 -19.21 21.19 17.89
#